data_AF-A0A672S0M8-F1
#
_entry.id   AF-A0A672S0M8-F1
#
_cell.length_a   1.000
_cell.length_b   1.000
_cell.length_c   1.000
_cell.angle_alpha   90.00
_cell.angle_beta   90.00
_cell.angle_gamma   90.00
#
_symmetry.space_group_name_H-M   'P 1'
#
loop_
_entity.id
_entity.type
_entity.pdbx_description
1 polymer ?
#
loop_
_entity_poly.entity_id
_entity_poly.type
_entity_poly.pdbx_seq_one_letter_code
_entity_poly.pdbx_strand_id
1 'polypeptide(L)'
;MPLNPSRSRAKDRSGSSSVMGWPEFLSLNVPPRNNRAWRRSGQSRSQQNQQSENLPEPGESMKERREATRLPDEDCMLLNPSFRGIAINSLLAIDICLSKRLGVCVHTTSSWGSMRSAVTLLALTGHGITWICGTLVCLTQSSTLAGQEVLINLLIALILDVLTVAGVQKLVRRKGPWDISPGFLDCVALDTYSFPAAHASRAAMVSKFLLSHLVLAVPLRVLLVLWAVLVGLSRVLLGQHHLTDMACGFALGFLHFGLMETVWLSSGACQTLISIGTFSWGSVR
;
A
#
# COMPACT_ATOMS: atom_id res chain seq x y z
N MET A 1 40.54 0.76 33.40
CA MET A 1 39.69 -0.45 33.42
C MET A 1 39.39 -0.80 34.88
N PRO A 2 38.20 -1.29 35.26
CA PRO A 2 36.86 -1.31 34.59
C PRO A 2 35.88 -0.32 35.30
N LEU A 3 34.84 0.31 34.74
CA LEU A 3 33.68 -0.07 33.91
C LEU A 3 32.66 -1.01 34.58
N ASN A 4 31.59 -0.43 35.13
CA ASN A 4 30.22 -0.96 35.05
C ASN A 4 29.18 0.14 35.36
N PRO A 5 28.26 0.50 34.44
CA PRO A 5 26.99 1.08 34.84
C PRO A 5 25.81 0.18 34.45
N SER A 6 24.93 0.02 35.43
CA SER A 6 23.67 -0.69 35.43
C SER A 6 22.70 -0.22 34.34
N ARG A 7 22.18 -1.21 33.62
CA ARG A 7 21.18 -1.16 32.56
C ARG A 7 19.79 -0.81 33.13
N SER A 8 19.22 0.34 32.74
CA SER A 8 17.82 0.67 33.01
C SER A 8 16.91 -0.03 31.98
N ARG A 9 15.91 -0.75 32.50
CA ARG A 9 14.96 -1.58 31.77
C ARG A 9 13.65 -0.78 31.68
N ALA A 10 13.31 -0.26 30.50
CA ALA A 10 12.03 0.41 30.27
C ALA A 10 10.92 -0.63 30.10
N LYS A 11 9.81 -0.35 30.77
CA LYS A 11 8.69 -1.21 31.09
C LYS A 11 7.57 -0.99 30.07
N ASP A 12 7.06 -2.10 29.53
CA ASP A 12 5.86 -2.17 28.68
C ASP A 12 4.66 -1.46 29.34
N ARG A 13 3.92 -0.71 28.55
CA ARG A 13 2.52 -0.33 28.83
C ARG A 13 1.66 -0.61 27.61
N SER A 14 1.03 -1.76 27.66
CA SER A 14 -0.18 -2.13 26.92
C SER A 14 -1.41 -1.46 27.53
N GLY A 15 -2.29 -0.95 26.68
CA GLY A 15 -3.63 -0.41 27.01
C GLY A 15 -4.30 0.03 25.70
N SER A 16 -4.96 -0.89 25.01
CA SER A 16 -6.41 -1.10 25.02
C SER A 16 -7.21 0.05 24.38
N SER A 17 -7.65 -0.17 23.13
CA SER A 17 -9.00 0.23 22.69
C SER A 17 -9.48 -0.74 21.62
N SER A 18 -10.34 -1.65 22.06
CA SER A 18 -11.10 -2.62 21.28
C SER A 18 -12.36 -1.97 20.74
N VAL A 19 -12.53 -1.86 19.42
CA VAL A 19 -13.84 -1.61 18.79
C VAL A 19 -13.90 -2.27 17.40
N MET A 20 -14.86 -3.19 17.25
CA MET A 20 -15.54 -3.70 16.05
C MET A 20 -14.76 -4.48 14.97
N GLY A 21 -14.76 -5.81 15.17
CA GLY A 21 -15.44 -6.78 14.29
C GLY A 21 -15.23 -6.69 12.77
N TRP A 22 -14.22 -7.42 12.28
CA TRP A 22 -14.16 -7.93 10.90
C TRP A 22 -13.77 -9.41 10.98
N PRO A 23 -14.68 -10.38 10.75
CA PRO A 23 -14.29 -11.75 10.46
C PRO A 23 -13.96 -11.89 8.97
N GLU A 24 -13.15 -12.90 8.64
CA GLU A 24 -12.79 -13.34 7.28
C GLU A 24 -11.65 -12.60 6.57
N PHE A 25 -10.40 -12.77 7.01
CA PHE A 25 -9.23 -12.81 6.10
C PHE A 25 -7.99 -13.48 6.73
N LEU A 26 -8.20 -14.42 7.66
CA LEU A 26 -7.12 -14.97 8.51
C LEU A 26 -6.71 -16.42 8.20
N SER A 27 -7.21 -17.03 7.12
CA SER A 27 -6.98 -18.47 6.86
C SER A 27 -5.92 -18.82 5.81
N LEU A 28 -5.11 -17.88 5.32
CA LEU A 28 -4.11 -18.18 4.26
C LEU A 28 -2.63 -17.98 4.64
N ASN A 29 -2.30 -17.76 5.91
CA ASN A 29 -0.91 -17.67 6.38
C ASN A 29 -0.63 -18.61 7.56
N VAL A 30 -0.77 -19.92 7.35
CA VAL A 30 -0.19 -20.92 8.27
C VAL A 30 1.04 -21.53 7.60
N PRO A 31 2.27 -21.26 8.08
CA PRO A 31 3.45 -21.99 7.62
C PRO A 31 3.42 -23.43 8.17
N PRO A 32 4.02 -24.42 7.48
CA PRO A 32 3.99 -25.81 7.92
C PRO A 32 4.76 -25.96 9.24
N ARG A 33 4.07 -26.46 10.27
CA ARG A 33 4.64 -26.75 11.59
C ARG A 33 5.64 -27.90 11.46
N ASN A 34 6.93 -27.56 11.52
CA ASN A 34 8.04 -28.50 11.55
C ASN A 34 7.89 -29.42 12.78
N ASN A 35 7.76 -30.73 12.53
CA ASN A 35 7.54 -31.75 13.54
C ASN A 35 8.89 -32.40 13.85
N ARG A 36 9.55 -32.04 14.96
CA ARG A 36 10.69 -32.79 15.54
C ARG A 36 11.06 -32.33 16.97
N ALA A 37 11.34 -33.35 17.80
CA ALA A 37 11.88 -33.35 19.17
C ALA A 37 10.85 -33.06 20.29
N TRP A 38 10.69 -33.87 21.35
CA TRP A 38 11.70 -34.68 22.05
C TRP A 38 11.07 -35.88 22.80
N ARG A 39 11.81 -37.01 22.83
CA ARG A 39 11.62 -38.15 23.74
C ARG A 39 12.19 -37.84 25.14
N ARG A 40 11.54 -38.34 26.20
CA ARG A 40 12.08 -38.93 27.46
C ARG A 40 10.91 -39.16 28.44
N SER A 41 10.43 -40.39 28.69
CA SER A 41 10.92 -41.45 29.61
C SER A 41 10.67 -41.19 31.12
N GLY A 42 9.93 -42.10 31.77
CA GLY A 42 9.75 -42.23 33.23
C GLY A 42 8.32 -42.68 33.57
N GLN A 43 7.95 -43.96 33.49
CA GLN A 43 8.16 -45.03 34.49
C GLN A 43 7.37 -44.82 35.80
N SER A 44 6.24 -45.52 35.96
CA SER A 44 5.90 -46.26 37.20
C SER A 44 4.73 -47.22 36.96
N ARG A 45 4.88 -48.43 37.50
CA ARG A 45 3.99 -49.59 37.53
C ARG A 45 3.18 -49.56 38.83
N SER A 46 1.88 -49.87 38.81
CA SER A 46 1.15 -50.73 39.80
C SER A 46 -0.22 -51.06 39.16
N GLN A 47 -0.57 -52.33 38.89
CA GLN A 47 -1.45 -53.18 39.73
C GLN A 47 -2.78 -52.48 40.08
N GLN A 48 -3.98 -53.02 39.88
CA GLN A 48 -4.42 -54.41 39.84
C GLN A 48 -5.85 -54.46 39.27
N ASN A 49 -6.15 -55.54 38.55
CA ASN A 49 -7.45 -55.87 38.00
C ASN A 49 -8.37 -56.39 39.12
N GLN A 50 -9.60 -55.87 39.24
CA GLN A 50 -10.71 -56.61 39.85
C GLN A 50 -12.04 -56.16 39.22
N GLN A 51 -12.76 -57.17 38.75
CA GLN A 51 -13.98 -57.14 37.98
C GLN A 51 -15.06 -57.83 38.82
N SER A 52 -16.24 -57.23 38.90
CA SER A 52 -17.59 -57.83 38.89
C SER A 52 -18.61 -57.10 39.78
N GLU A 53 -19.65 -56.63 39.08
CA GLU A 53 -21.10 -56.81 39.32
C GLU A 53 -21.73 -56.35 40.65
N ASN A 54 -22.63 -55.36 40.56
CA ASN A 54 -24.06 -55.51 40.92
C ASN A 54 -24.89 -54.25 40.55
N LEU A 55 -26.10 -54.48 40.05
CA LEU A 55 -27.26 -53.58 39.80
C LEU A 55 -28.37 -53.98 40.81
N PRO A 56 -29.52 -53.27 41.00
CA PRO A 56 -29.93 -51.89 40.63
C PRO A 56 -30.79 -51.13 41.72
N GLU A 57 -31.27 -49.92 41.34
CA GLU A 57 -32.49 -49.18 41.78
C GLU A 57 -32.49 -48.34 43.10
N PRO A 58 -33.44 -47.36 43.30
CA PRO A 58 -34.09 -46.45 42.34
C PRO A 58 -34.22 -44.98 42.81
N GLY A 59 -34.47 -44.08 41.86
CA GLY A 59 -35.31 -42.89 42.06
C GLY A 59 -34.62 -41.57 42.34
N GLU A 60 -34.66 -40.64 41.38
CA GLU A 60 -35.09 -39.25 41.62
C GLU A 60 -35.41 -38.50 40.32
N SER A 61 -36.64 -37.96 40.30
CA SER A 61 -37.12 -36.72 39.66
C SER A 61 -36.62 -36.29 38.26
N MET A 62 -37.47 -36.59 37.27
CA MET A 62 -38.14 -35.62 36.38
C MET A 62 -37.41 -34.35 35.88
N LYS A 63 -37.27 -34.30 34.55
CA LYS A 63 -37.42 -33.12 33.66
C LYS A 63 -36.20 -32.24 33.38
N GLU A 64 -35.16 -32.81 32.76
CA GLU A 64 -34.23 -31.99 31.97
C GLU A 64 -34.74 -31.77 30.54
N ARG A 65 -34.95 -30.48 30.28
CA ARG A 65 -35.33 -29.81 29.05
C ARG A 65 -34.46 -30.28 27.89
N ARG A 66 -35.06 -30.99 26.94
CA ARG A 66 -34.48 -31.26 25.61
C ARG A 66 -34.45 -29.92 24.85
N GLU A 67 -33.45 -29.09 25.12
CA GLU A 67 -33.09 -27.97 24.27
C GLU A 67 -32.55 -28.57 22.97
N ALA A 68 -33.40 -28.60 21.95
CA ALA A 68 -32.96 -28.75 20.59
C ALA A 68 -31.98 -27.59 20.31
N THR A 69 -30.70 -27.92 20.20
CA THR A 69 -29.68 -27.04 19.63
C THR A 69 -30.16 -26.64 18.23
N ARG A 70 -30.91 -25.54 18.15
CA ARG A 70 -31.17 -24.85 16.90
C ARG A 70 -29.85 -24.24 16.47
N LEU A 71 -29.14 -24.96 15.61
CA LEU A 71 -28.10 -24.39 14.78
C LEU A 71 -28.72 -23.19 14.04
N PRO A 72 -28.04 -22.04 13.94
CA PRO A 72 -28.52 -20.97 13.07
C PRO A 72 -28.52 -21.52 11.64
N ASP A 73 -29.69 -21.52 11.00
CA ASP A 73 -29.88 -21.78 9.57
C ASP A 73 -29.26 -20.63 8.74
N GLU A 74 -27.97 -20.35 8.94
CA GLU A 74 -27.21 -19.28 8.28
C GLU A 74 -26.11 -19.86 7.37
N ASP A 75 -26.22 -21.13 6.99
CA ASP A 75 -25.29 -21.80 6.06
C ASP A 75 -26.03 -22.49 4.89
N CYS A 76 -27.16 -21.93 4.45
CA CYS A 76 -27.58 -22.13 3.06
C CYS A 76 -26.71 -21.25 2.17
N MET A 77 -25.46 -21.71 1.99
CA MET A 77 -24.49 -21.24 1.02
C MET A 77 -25.22 -20.98 -0.31
N LEU A 78 -25.51 -19.71 -0.62
CA LEU A 78 -26.09 -19.29 -1.89
C LEU A 78 -25.04 -19.56 -2.99
N LEU A 79 -25.06 -20.80 -3.49
CA LEU A 79 -24.17 -21.35 -4.52
C LEU A 79 -24.44 -20.79 -5.93
N ASN A 80 -25.00 -19.59 -6.04
CA ASN A 80 -25.05 -18.88 -7.31
C ASN A 80 -24.14 -17.65 -7.27
N PRO A 81 -22.81 -17.81 -7.11
CA PRO A 81 -21.90 -16.72 -7.41
C PRO A 81 -22.10 -16.41 -8.90
N SER A 82 -22.61 -15.22 -9.20
CA SER A 82 -22.74 -14.76 -10.58
C SER A 82 -21.42 -15.00 -11.32
N PHE A 83 -21.48 -15.38 -12.61
CA PHE A 83 -20.27 -15.55 -13.45
C PHE A 83 -19.32 -14.34 -13.32
N ARG A 84 -19.90 -13.14 -13.16
CA ARG A 84 -19.19 -11.89 -12.87
C ARG A 84 -18.39 -11.94 -11.56
N GLY A 85 -18.98 -12.42 -10.46
CA GLY A 85 -18.29 -12.55 -9.17
C GLY A 85 -17.14 -13.55 -9.23
N ILE A 86 -17.34 -14.69 -9.90
CA ILE A 86 -16.28 -15.70 -10.11
C ILE A 86 -15.13 -15.09 -10.93
N ALA A 87 -15.45 -14.39 -12.03
CA ALA A 87 -14.46 -13.77 -12.88
C ALA A 87 -13.66 -12.68 -12.16
N ILE A 88 -14.30 -11.83 -11.35
CA ILE A 88 -13.63 -10.79 -10.56
C ILE A 88 -12.68 -11.42 -9.53
N ASN A 89 -13.13 -12.43 -8.79
CA ASN A 89 -12.31 -13.11 -7.80
C ASN A 89 -11.10 -13.82 -8.43
N SER A 90 -11.30 -14.43 -9.61
CA SER A 90 -10.22 -15.04 -10.38
C SER A 90 -9.21 -14.00 -10.85
N LEU A 91 -9.66 -12.87 -11.38
CA LEU A 91 -8.78 -11.78 -11.83
C LEU A 91 -7.96 -11.19 -10.67
N LEU A 92 -8.58 -11.00 -9.50
CA LEU A 92 -7.90 -10.56 -8.29
C LEU A 92 -6.86 -11.59 -7.82
N ALA A 93 -7.18 -12.88 -7.85
CA ALA A 93 -6.23 -13.94 -7.51
C ALA A 93 -5.03 -13.97 -8.47
N ILE A 94 -5.28 -13.78 -9.78
CA ILE A 94 -4.24 -13.67 -10.80
C ILE A 94 -3.36 -12.45 -10.55
N ASP A 95 -3.95 -11.28 -10.28
CA ASP A 95 -3.23 -10.04 -9.96
C ASP A 95 -2.30 -10.22 -8.75
N ILE A 96 -2.81 -10.83 -7.67
CA ILE A 96 -2.00 -11.11 -6.47
C ILE A 96 -0.86 -12.10 -6.80
N CYS A 97 -1.14 -13.16 -7.54
CA CYS A 97 -0.14 -14.16 -7.93
C CYS A 97 0.96 -13.52 -8.79
N LEU A 98 0.55 -12.73 -9.79
CA LEU A 98 1.48 -12.08 -10.72
C LEU A 98 2.30 -11.00 -10.01
N SER A 99 1.67 -10.19 -9.15
CA SER A 99 2.35 -9.16 -8.36
C SER A 99 3.39 -9.77 -7.40
N LYS A 100 3.07 -10.91 -6.77
CA LYS A 100 4.05 -11.64 -5.95
C LYS A 100 5.19 -12.19 -6.78
N ARG A 101 4.92 -12.75 -7.96
CA ARG A 101 5.97 -13.25 -8.88
C ARG A 101 6.87 -12.14 -9.42
N LEU A 102 6.34 -10.94 -9.63
CA LEU A 102 7.09 -9.78 -10.10
C LEU A 102 7.87 -9.07 -8.99
N GLY A 103 7.59 -9.34 -7.71
CA GLY A 103 8.32 -8.83 -6.55
C GLY A 103 9.75 -9.41 -6.40
N VAL A 104 10.54 -9.40 -7.47
CA VAL A 104 11.87 -10.03 -7.52
C VAL A 104 12.94 -9.19 -6.81
N CYS A 105 12.67 -7.91 -6.54
CA CYS A 105 13.59 -6.99 -5.85
C CYS A 105 13.21 -6.76 -4.37
N VAL A 106 12.35 -7.60 -3.79
CA VAL A 106 11.86 -7.45 -2.41
C VAL A 106 12.98 -7.69 -1.38
N HIS A 107 13.75 -8.77 -1.53
CA HIS A 107 14.86 -9.09 -0.62
C HIS A 107 16.21 -9.01 -1.33
N THR A 108 17.26 -8.68 -0.56
CA THR A 108 18.66 -8.65 -1.05
C THR A 108 19.17 -10.03 -1.47
N THR A 109 18.52 -11.10 -1.00
CA THR A 109 18.81 -12.50 -1.32
C THR A 109 17.98 -13.05 -2.49
N SER A 110 17.05 -12.26 -3.03
CA SER A 110 16.25 -12.64 -4.21
C SER A 110 17.10 -12.59 -5.48
N SER A 111 16.66 -13.25 -6.55
CA SER A 111 17.44 -13.38 -7.80
C SER A 111 17.88 -12.04 -8.41
N TRP A 112 17.11 -10.96 -8.22
CA TRP A 112 17.45 -9.61 -8.67
C TRP A 112 17.68 -8.63 -7.50
N GLY A 113 18.03 -9.14 -6.33
CA GLY A 113 18.28 -8.34 -5.12
C GLY A 113 19.37 -7.27 -5.30
N SER A 114 20.37 -7.52 -6.16
CA SER A 114 21.42 -6.54 -6.51
C SER A 114 20.85 -5.30 -7.21
N MET A 115 19.81 -5.47 -8.04
CA MET A 115 19.17 -4.38 -8.78
C MET A 115 18.23 -3.55 -7.91
N ARG A 116 17.96 -3.95 -6.67
CA ARG A 116 17.08 -3.24 -5.74
C ARG A 116 17.48 -1.77 -5.58
N SER A 117 18.78 -1.47 -5.48
CA SER A 117 19.26 -0.08 -5.36
C SER A 117 18.89 0.74 -6.60
N ALA A 118 19.13 0.21 -7.80
CA ALA A 118 18.77 0.87 -9.06
C ALA A 118 17.25 1.08 -9.20
N VAL A 119 16.44 0.07 -8.83
CA VAL A 119 14.97 0.17 -8.84
C VAL A 119 14.48 1.18 -7.79
N THR A 120 15.13 1.28 -6.63
CA THR A 120 14.80 2.26 -5.60
C THR A 120 15.13 3.68 -6.05
N LEU A 121 16.28 3.87 -6.72
CA LEU A 121 16.64 5.17 -7.33
C LEU A 121 15.65 5.57 -8.41
N LEU A 122 15.22 4.62 -9.24
CA LEU A 122 14.17 4.84 -10.23
C LEU A 122 12.85 5.24 -9.54
N ALA A 123 12.45 4.56 -8.47
CA ALA A 123 11.27 4.94 -7.69
C ALA A 123 11.39 6.36 -7.11
N LEU A 124 12.59 6.76 -6.64
CA LEU A 124 12.86 8.10 -6.14
C LEU A 124 12.63 9.20 -7.20
N THR A 125 12.86 8.91 -8.48
CA THR A 125 12.55 9.85 -9.58
C THR A 125 11.04 10.07 -9.76
N GLY A 126 10.21 9.10 -9.35
CA GLY A 126 8.74 9.21 -9.35
C GLY A 126 8.15 9.80 -8.07
N HIS A 127 8.99 10.27 -7.16
CA HIS A 127 8.57 10.75 -5.86
C HIS A 127 8.03 12.18 -5.93
N GLY A 128 6.96 12.48 -5.19
CA GLY A 128 6.26 13.76 -5.26
C GLY A 128 7.13 14.92 -4.77
N ILE A 129 7.86 14.69 -3.68
CA ILE A 129 8.81 15.67 -3.12
C ILE A 129 9.86 16.06 -4.17
N THR A 130 10.43 15.09 -4.91
CA THR A 130 11.43 15.34 -5.95
C THR A 130 10.88 16.29 -7.01
N TRP A 131 9.66 16.05 -7.49
CA TRP A 131 9.02 16.89 -8.51
C TRP A 131 8.59 18.26 -7.97
N ILE A 132 7.98 18.33 -6.80
CA ILE A 132 7.57 19.60 -6.19
C ILE A 132 8.78 20.50 -5.93
N CYS A 133 9.84 19.97 -5.33
CA CYS A 133 11.08 20.72 -5.11
C CYS A 133 11.72 21.14 -6.44
N GLY A 134 11.79 20.25 -7.43
CA GLY A 134 12.32 20.56 -8.75
C GLY A 134 11.56 21.68 -9.44
N THR A 135 10.22 21.61 -9.47
CA THR A 135 9.36 22.63 -10.06
C THR A 135 9.51 23.97 -9.34
N LEU A 136 9.62 23.99 -8.00
CA LEU A 136 9.82 25.23 -7.24
C LEU A 136 11.17 25.88 -7.54
N VAL A 137 12.25 25.07 -7.63
CA VAL A 137 13.58 25.58 -8.02
C VAL A 137 13.58 26.11 -9.46
N CYS A 138 12.91 25.44 -10.39
CA CYS A 138 12.75 25.95 -11.76
C CYS A 138 11.93 27.25 -11.78
N LEU A 139 10.92 27.39 -10.91
CA LEU A 139 10.09 28.58 -10.85
C LEU A 139 10.87 29.80 -10.35
N THR A 140 11.79 29.64 -9.39
CA THR A 140 12.63 30.74 -8.89
C THR A 140 13.71 31.17 -9.89
N GLN A 141 14.10 30.28 -10.81
CA GLN A 141 15.06 30.59 -11.88
C GLN A 141 14.39 31.15 -13.14
N SER A 142 13.12 30.83 -13.38
CA SER A 142 12.41 31.23 -14.59
C SER A 142 11.98 32.70 -14.51
N SER A 143 12.48 33.51 -15.45
CA SER A 143 12.07 34.90 -15.64
C SER A 143 11.09 35.11 -16.81
N THR A 144 10.76 34.04 -17.54
CA THR A 144 9.87 34.13 -18.72
C THR A 144 8.42 33.88 -18.32
N LEU A 145 7.48 34.68 -18.83
CA LEU A 145 6.06 34.55 -18.53
C LEU A 145 5.51 33.16 -18.91
N ALA A 146 5.88 32.67 -20.10
CA ALA A 146 5.48 31.35 -20.57
C ALA A 146 6.07 30.21 -19.72
N GLY A 147 7.32 30.34 -19.28
CA GLY A 147 7.95 29.34 -18.41
C GLY A 147 7.29 29.30 -17.03
N GLN A 148 7.00 30.46 -16.44
CA GLN A 148 6.31 30.56 -15.17
C GLN A 148 4.88 30.01 -15.23
N GLU A 149 4.15 30.28 -16.32
CA GLU A 149 2.81 29.72 -16.54
C GLU A 149 2.83 28.18 -16.54
N VAL A 150 3.72 27.57 -17.33
CA VAL A 150 3.84 26.10 -17.40
C VAL A 150 4.26 25.52 -16.03
N LEU A 151 5.21 26.15 -15.34
CA LEU A 151 5.69 25.67 -14.05
C LEU A 151 4.65 25.77 -12.92
N ILE A 152 3.84 26.85 -12.90
CA ILE A 152 2.76 27.00 -11.91
C ILE A 152 1.66 25.99 -12.16
N ASN A 153 1.25 25.81 -13.42
CA ASN A 153 0.27 24.81 -13.79
C ASN A 153 0.75 23.39 -13.45
N LEU A 154 2.04 23.07 -13.69
CA LEU A 154 2.65 21.82 -13.25
C LEU A 154 2.64 21.67 -11.72
N LEU A 155 2.95 22.72 -10.96
CA LEU A 155 2.95 22.69 -9.50
C LEU A 155 1.54 22.42 -8.95
N ILE A 156 0.52 23.06 -9.51
CA ILE A 156 -0.89 22.83 -9.15
C ILE A 156 -1.28 21.38 -9.45
N ALA A 157 -0.90 20.86 -10.62
CA ALA A 157 -1.16 19.48 -11.00
C ALA A 157 -0.51 18.48 -10.03
N LEU A 158 0.75 18.72 -9.62
CA LEU A 158 1.46 17.90 -8.64
C LEU A 158 0.81 17.93 -7.27
N ILE A 159 0.38 19.11 -6.79
CA ILE A 159 -0.33 19.24 -5.51
C ILE A 159 -1.66 18.49 -5.58
N LEU A 160 -2.42 18.69 -6.66
CA LEU A 160 -3.69 18.02 -6.88
C LEU A 160 -3.52 16.49 -6.86
N ASP A 161 -2.55 15.97 -7.59
CA ASP A 161 -2.26 14.53 -7.62
C ASP A 161 -1.91 13.97 -6.23
N VAL A 162 -1.02 14.64 -5.49
CA VAL A 162 -0.65 14.21 -4.14
C VAL A 162 -1.87 14.20 -3.21
N LEU A 163 -2.71 15.23 -3.26
CA LEU A 163 -3.90 15.33 -2.40
C LEU A 163 -4.95 14.29 -2.74
N THR A 164 -5.25 14.08 -4.03
CA THR A 164 -6.26 13.11 -4.46
C THR A 164 -5.78 11.68 -4.18
N VAL A 165 -4.53 11.36 -4.50
CA VAL A 165 -3.97 10.02 -4.23
C VAL A 165 -3.94 9.74 -2.74
N ALA A 166 -3.42 10.67 -1.92
CA ALA A 166 -3.40 10.49 -0.47
C ALA A 166 -4.82 10.35 0.12
N GLY A 167 -5.78 11.10 -0.41
CA GLY A 167 -7.20 11.01 -0.04
C GLY A 167 -7.79 9.63 -0.36
N VAL A 168 -7.61 9.13 -1.59
CA VAL A 168 -8.09 7.81 -2.01
C VAL A 168 -7.40 6.70 -1.22
N GLN A 169 -6.08 6.80 -1.02
CA GLN A 169 -5.32 5.85 -0.21
C GLN A 169 -5.85 5.77 1.22
N LYS A 170 -6.14 6.90 1.86
CA LYS A 170 -6.69 6.95 3.21
C LYS A 170 -8.11 6.40 3.31
N LEU A 171 -8.88 6.46 2.21
CA LEU A 171 -10.23 5.92 2.09
C LEU A 171 -10.22 4.40 1.90
N VAL A 172 -9.41 3.90 0.96
CA VAL A 172 -9.40 2.48 0.57
C VAL A 172 -8.55 1.63 1.52
N ARG A 173 -7.44 2.17 2.03
CA ARG A 173 -6.53 1.50 2.97
C ARG A 173 -6.07 0.10 2.54
N ARG A 174 -5.97 -0.16 1.23
CA ARG A 174 -5.50 -1.44 0.68
C ARG A 174 -4.04 -1.68 1.08
N LYS A 175 -3.74 -2.88 1.57
CA LYS A 175 -2.37 -3.31 1.89
C LYS A 175 -1.64 -3.83 0.65
N GLY A 176 -0.33 -3.59 0.61
CA GLY A 176 0.56 -4.09 -0.43
C GLY A 176 0.74 -5.62 -0.38
N PRO A 177 1.23 -6.24 -1.47
CA PRO A 177 1.31 -7.70 -1.61
C PRO A 177 2.27 -8.40 -0.62
N TRP A 178 3.30 -7.69 -0.15
CA TRP A 178 4.34 -8.22 0.74
C TRP A 178 4.34 -7.60 2.15
N ASP A 179 3.30 -6.83 2.51
CA ASP A 179 3.16 -6.08 3.79
C ASP A 179 4.48 -5.40 4.24
N ILE A 180 5.16 -4.76 3.29
CA ILE A 180 6.44 -4.07 3.53
C ILE A 180 6.14 -2.72 4.17
N SER A 181 6.83 -2.42 5.28
CA SER A 181 6.71 -1.11 5.92
C SER A 181 7.11 0.00 4.95
N PRO A 182 6.30 1.08 4.83
CA PRO A 182 6.62 2.20 3.96
C PRO A 182 7.95 2.84 4.35
N GLY A 183 8.73 3.28 3.36
CA GLY A 183 9.97 4.00 3.60
C GLY A 183 9.72 5.38 4.21
N PHE A 184 10.76 6.01 4.76
CA PHE A 184 10.65 7.37 5.32
C PHE A 184 10.08 8.37 4.29
N LEU A 185 10.59 8.34 3.05
CA LEU A 185 10.13 9.24 2.01
C LEU A 185 8.67 8.97 1.61
N ASP A 186 8.28 7.70 1.52
CA ASP A 186 6.89 7.31 1.22
C ASP A 186 5.92 7.86 2.28
N CYS A 187 6.28 7.79 3.56
CA CYS A 187 5.50 8.39 4.66
C CYS A 187 5.38 9.91 4.52
N VAL A 188 6.49 10.60 4.20
CA VAL A 188 6.49 12.06 4.02
C VAL A 188 5.67 12.48 2.81
N ALA A 189 5.66 11.68 1.73
CA ALA A 189 4.82 11.91 0.56
C ALA A 189 3.39 11.36 0.69
N LEU A 190 2.97 10.95 1.90
CA LEU A 190 1.64 10.41 2.19
C LEU A 190 1.27 9.17 1.35
N ASP A 191 2.27 8.42 0.87
CA ASP A 191 2.14 7.19 0.05
C ASP A 191 2.23 5.95 0.94
N THR A 192 1.26 5.78 1.83
CA THR A 192 1.27 4.71 2.87
C THR A 192 0.54 3.44 2.43
N TYR A 193 -0.47 3.57 1.57
CA TYR A 193 -1.33 2.46 1.15
C TYR A 193 -1.09 2.10 -0.31
N SER A 194 -1.47 0.89 -0.72
CA SER A 194 -1.13 0.41 -2.07
C SER A 194 -2.05 0.95 -3.16
N PHE A 195 -3.31 1.27 -2.87
CA PHE A 195 -4.29 1.70 -3.87
C PHE A 195 -4.65 3.18 -3.73
N PRO A 196 -4.58 3.98 -4.82
CA PRO A 196 -3.93 3.70 -6.10
C PRO A 196 -2.40 3.87 -6.00
N ALA A 197 -1.67 3.40 -7.01
CA ALA A 197 -0.21 3.58 -7.03
C ALA A 197 0.17 5.05 -7.31
N ALA A 198 0.65 5.76 -6.28
CA ALA A 198 0.99 7.19 -6.37
C ALA A 198 2.08 7.48 -7.39
N HIS A 199 3.13 6.65 -7.42
CA HIS A 199 4.24 6.78 -8.35
C HIS A 199 3.80 6.63 -9.82
N ALA A 200 2.87 5.71 -10.10
CA ALA A 200 2.32 5.51 -11.44
C ALA A 200 1.44 6.70 -11.85
N SER A 201 0.58 7.20 -10.94
CA SER A 201 -0.26 8.40 -11.17
C SER A 201 0.58 9.62 -11.51
N ARG A 202 1.54 9.98 -10.64
CA ARG A 202 2.45 11.10 -10.89
C ARG A 202 3.21 10.95 -12.19
N ALA A 203 3.82 9.78 -12.43
CA ALA A 203 4.66 9.62 -13.60
C ALA A 203 3.85 9.72 -14.90
N ALA A 204 2.63 9.18 -14.97
CA ALA A 204 1.74 9.37 -16.12
C ALA A 204 1.34 10.84 -16.28
N MET A 205 0.90 11.51 -15.20
CA MET A 205 0.49 12.91 -15.25
C MET A 205 1.66 13.81 -15.70
N VAL A 206 2.84 13.68 -15.09
CA VAL A 206 4.03 14.47 -15.44
C VAL A 206 4.47 14.19 -16.86
N SER A 207 4.59 12.92 -17.26
CA SER A 207 5.01 12.58 -18.62
C SER A 207 4.03 13.15 -19.65
N LYS A 208 2.73 13.01 -19.42
CA LYS A 208 1.73 13.54 -20.34
C LYS A 208 1.76 15.07 -20.40
N PHE A 209 1.90 15.73 -19.25
CA PHE A 209 2.06 17.19 -19.17
C PHE A 209 3.26 17.69 -19.98
N LEU A 210 4.43 17.08 -19.77
CA LEU A 210 5.64 17.48 -20.48
C LEU A 210 5.56 17.21 -21.98
N LEU A 211 4.92 16.11 -22.40
CA LEU A 211 4.70 15.80 -23.82
C LEU A 211 3.76 16.78 -24.51
N SER A 212 2.80 17.35 -23.78
CA SER A 212 1.81 18.29 -24.33
C SER A 212 2.33 19.73 -24.35
N HIS A 213 3.05 20.18 -23.32
CA HIS A 213 3.45 21.58 -23.17
C HIS A 213 4.90 21.89 -23.54
N LEU A 214 5.77 20.89 -23.67
CA LEU A 214 7.16 21.11 -24.10
C LEU A 214 7.39 20.51 -25.50
N VAL A 215 8.13 21.25 -26.32
CA VAL A 215 8.56 20.78 -27.65
C VAL A 215 9.78 19.87 -27.47
N LEU A 216 9.53 18.58 -27.23
CA LEU A 216 10.58 17.57 -27.13
C LEU A 216 10.84 16.88 -28.47
N ALA A 217 12.11 16.56 -28.73
CA ALA A 217 12.52 15.67 -29.81
C ALA A 217 11.89 14.27 -29.64
N VAL A 218 11.58 13.60 -30.75
CA VAL A 218 10.99 12.24 -30.77
C VAL A 218 11.67 11.25 -29.80
N PRO A 219 13.01 11.11 -29.74
CA PRO A 219 13.63 10.17 -28.80
C PRO A 219 13.37 10.51 -27.33
N LEU A 220 13.31 11.81 -26.98
CA LEU A 220 13.00 12.24 -25.61
C LEU A 220 11.56 11.92 -25.24
N ARG A 221 10.62 12.02 -26.20
CA ARG A 221 9.22 11.64 -25.99
C ARG A 221 9.10 10.15 -25.64
N VAL A 222 9.80 9.30 -26.39
CA VAL A 222 9.83 7.86 -26.14
C VAL A 222 10.44 7.56 -24.77
N LEU A 223 11.57 8.21 -24.44
CA LEU A 223 12.25 8.02 -23.16
C LEU A 223 11.35 8.42 -21.97
N LEU A 224 10.54 9.47 -22.13
CA LEU A 224 9.64 9.96 -21.09
C LEU A 224 8.45 9.03 -20.84
N VAL A 225 7.89 8.42 -21.91
CA VAL A 225 6.87 7.37 -21.78
C VAL A 225 7.47 6.13 -21.13
N LEU A 226 8.66 5.71 -21.57
CA LEU A 226 9.36 4.58 -20.99
C LEU A 226 9.66 4.80 -19.50
N TRP A 227 10.13 5.99 -19.14
CA TRP A 227 10.36 6.40 -17.75
C TRP A 227 9.08 6.25 -16.92
N ALA A 228 7.92 6.71 -17.40
CA ALA A 228 6.67 6.58 -16.66
C ALA A 228 6.29 5.11 -16.39
N VAL A 229 6.42 4.26 -17.41
CA VAL A 229 6.16 2.82 -17.27
C VAL A 229 7.12 2.18 -16.28
N LEU A 230 8.42 2.50 -16.39
CA LEU A 230 9.47 1.96 -15.51
C LEU A 230 9.28 2.41 -14.06
N VAL A 231 8.90 3.67 -13.82
CA VAL A 231 8.60 4.18 -12.47
C VAL A 231 7.39 3.46 -11.88
N GLY A 232 6.30 3.28 -12.64
CA GLY A 232 5.14 2.52 -12.16
C GLY A 232 5.51 1.06 -11.82
N LEU A 233 6.28 0.41 -12.70
CA LEU A 233 6.72 -0.96 -12.51
C LEU A 233 7.69 -1.12 -11.34
N SER A 234 8.52 -0.12 -11.06
CA SER A 234 9.51 -0.16 -9.97
C SER A 234 8.90 -0.52 -8.62
N ARG A 235 7.69 0.00 -8.34
CA ARG A 235 6.96 -0.24 -7.09
C ARG A 235 6.35 -1.64 -7.01
N VAL A 236 6.01 -2.24 -8.15
CA VAL A 236 5.59 -3.65 -8.23
C VAL A 236 6.80 -4.56 -8.02
N LEU A 237 7.95 -4.24 -8.62
CA LEU A 237 9.21 -4.99 -8.45
C LEU A 237 9.72 -4.96 -7.00
N LEU A 238 9.54 -3.83 -6.31
CA LEU A 238 9.82 -3.69 -4.88
C LEU A 238 8.77 -4.34 -3.97
N GLY A 239 7.67 -4.85 -4.54
CA GLY A 239 6.61 -5.55 -3.81
C GLY A 239 5.67 -4.66 -3.00
N GLN A 240 5.62 -3.36 -3.31
CA GLN A 240 4.82 -2.39 -2.56
C GLN A 240 3.40 -2.24 -3.11
N HIS A 241 3.21 -2.43 -4.42
CA HIS A 241 1.91 -2.28 -5.09
C HIS A 241 1.54 -3.51 -5.92
N HIS A 242 0.24 -3.74 -6.11
CA HIS A 242 -0.27 -4.73 -7.06
C HIS A 242 -0.26 -4.17 -8.49
N LEU A 243 -0.32 -5.02 -9.52
CA LEU A 243 -0.39 -4.54 -10.91
C LEU A 243 -1.69 -3.78 -11.18
N THR A 244 -2.80 -4.18 -10.56
CA THR A 244 -4.05 -3.42 -10.62
C THR A 244 -3.93 -2.03 -10.03
N ASP A 245 -3.20 -1.88 -8.90
CA ASP A 245 -2.93 -0.57 -8.29
C ASP A 245 -2.14 0.34 -9.25
N MET A 246 -1.15 -0.24 -9.95
CA MET A 246 -0.34 0.44 -10.96
C MET A 246 -1.20 0.92 -12.14
N ALA A 247 -2.05 0.05 -12.68
CA ALA A 247 -2.93 0.39 -13.80
C ALA A 247 -3.94 1.49 -13.41
N CYS A 248 -4.56 1.38 -12.24
CA CYS A 248 -5.44 2.43 -11.71
C CYS A 248 -4.69 3.73 -11.44
N GLY A 249 -3.43 3.66 -10.98
CA GLY A 249 -2.55 4.82 -10.84
C GLY A 249 -2.36 5.53 -12.18
N PHE A 250 -1.98 4.81 -13.25
CA PHE A 250 -1.84 5.42 -14.58
C PHE A 250 -3.13 6.06 -15.08
N ALA A 251 -4.27 5.38 -14.92
CA ALA A 251 -5.57 5.93 -15.31
C ALA A 251 -5.89 7.24 -14.55
N LEU A 252 -5.61 7.28 -13.24
CA LEU A 252 -5.78 8.47 -12.42
C LEU A 252 -4.83 9.60 -12.86
N GLY A 253 -3.58 9.29 -13.22
CA GLY A 253 -2.64 10.28 -13.75
C GLY A 253 -3.11 10.94 -15.05
N PHE A 254 -3.67 10.15 -15.98
CA PHE A 254 -4.29 10.69 -17.19
C PHE A 254 -5.53 11.55 -16.87
N LEU A 255 -6.33 11.16 -15.88
CA LEU A 255 -7.46 11.95 -15.42
C LEU A 255 -7.01 13.29 -14.82
N HIS A 256 -5.97 13.30 -14.00
CA HIS A 256 -5.40 14.54 -13.45
C HIS A 256 -4.90 15.47 -14.54
N PHE A 257 -4.22 14.93 -15.56
CA PHE A 257 -3.81 15.73 -16.71
C PHE A 257 -5.01 16.35 -17.44
N GLY A 258 -6.07 15.57 -17.71
CA GLY A 258 -7.28 16.11 -18.34
C GLY A 258 -7.97 17.18 -17.49
N LEU A 259 -8.04 16.98 -16.17
CA LEU A 259 -8.58 17.98 -15.24
C LEU A 259 -7.73 19.26 -15.26
N MET A 260 -6.41 19.11 -15.25
CA MET A 260 -5.45 20.22 -15.36
C MET A 260 -5.68 21.02 -16.65
N GLU A 261 -5.82 20.37 -17.80
CA GLU A 261 -6.13 21.06 -19.07
C GLU A 261 -7.43 21.87 -19.02
N THR A 262 -8.45 21.37 -18.30
CA THR A 262 -9.72 22.10 -18.15
C THR A 262 -9.65 23.31 -17.22
N VAL A 263 -8.72 23.32 -16.26
CA VAL A 263 -8.55 24.39 -15.26
C VAL A 263 -7.23 25.15 -15.49
N TRP A 264 -6.75 25.20 -16.74
CA TRP A 264 -5.48 25.83 -17.08
C TRP A 264 -5.46 27.31 -16.69
N LEU A 265 -4.49 27.72 -15.87
CA LEU A 265 -4.34 29.11 -15.47
C LEU A 265 -3.59 29.90 -16.54
N SER A 266 -4.17 31.03 -16.95
CA SER A 266 -3.53 31.97 -17.87
C SER A 266 -2.36 32.69 -17.20
N SER A 267 -1.44 33.23 -18.02
CA SER A 267 -0.25 33.93 -17.52
C SER A 267 -0.59 35.05 -16.54
N GLY A 268 -1.70 35.77 -16.74
CA GLY A 268 -2.15 36.85 -15.84
C GLY A 268 -2.54 36.36 -14.44
N ALA A 269 -3.26 35.24 -14.35
CA ALA A 269 -3.58 34.60 -13.08
C ALA A 269 -2.31 34.08 -12.39
N CYS A 270 -1.39 33.48 -13.15
CA CYS A 270 -0.09 33.04 -12.65
C CYS A 270 0.74 34.20 -12.07
N GLN A 271 0.81 35.35 -12.74
CA GLN A 271 1.51 36.52 -12.20
C GLN A 271 0.87 37.04 -10.91
N THR A 272 -0.46 37.00 -10.82
CA THR A 272 -1.19 37.38 -9.61
C THR A 272 -0.79 36.46 -8.45
N LEU A 273 -0.75 35.14 -8.67
CA LEU A 273 -0.32 34.17 -7.67
C LEU A 273 1.13 34.38 -7.22
N ILE A 274 2.06 34.64 -8.16
CA ILE A 274 3.45 34.96 -7.83
C ILE A 274 3.51 36.22 -6.98
N SER A 275 2.79 37.28 -7.37
CA SER A 275 2.80 38.56 -6.65
C SER A 275 2.26 38.46 -5.23
N ILE A 276 1.22 37.65 -5.00
CA ILE A 276 0.68 37.37 -3.67
C ILE A 276 1.72 36.60 -2.84
N GLY A 277 2.37 35.60 -3.44
CA GLY A 277 3.41 34.81 -2.77
C GLY A 277 4.64 35.65 -2.39
N THR A 278 5.11 36.54 -3.28
CA THR A 278 6.26 37.40 -3.01
C THR A 278 5.93 38.49 -2.00
N PHE A 279 4.73 39.07 -2.03
CA PHE A 279 4.28 40.05 -1.04
C PHE A 279 4.20 39.45 0.37
N SER A 280 3.69 38.22 0.50
CA SER A 280 3.67 37.51 1.78
C SER A 280 5.08 37.20 2.32
N TRP A 281 6.07 37.00 1.45
CA TRP A 281 7.46 36.76 1.87
C TRP A 281 8.18 38.05 2.29
N GLY A 282 7.87 39.17 1.62
CA GLY A 282 8.41 40.49 1.95
C GLY A 282 7.93 41.03 3.29
N SER A 283 6.71 40.68 3.73
CA SER A 283 6.13 41.13 4.99
C SER A 283 6.61 40.34 6.24
N VAL A 284 7.43 39.30 6.07
CA VAL A 284 7.93 38.43 7.16
C VAL A 284 9.41 38.72 7.51
N ARG A 285 10.04 39.69 6.84
CA ARG A 285 11.32 40.28 7.24
C ARG A 285 11.11 41.61 7.93
#